data_AF-A0A7L0MGG5-F1
#
_entry.id   AF-A0A7L0MGG5-F1
#
_cell.length_a   1.000
_cell.length_b   1.000
_cell.length_c   1.000
_cell.angle_alpha   90.00
_cell.angle_beta   90.00
_cell.angle_gamma   90.00
#
_symmetry.space_group_name_H-M   'P 1'
#
loop_
_entity.id
_entity.type
_entity.pdbx_description
1 polymer ?
#
loop_
_entity_poly.entity_id
_entity_poly.type
_entity_poly.pdbx_seq_one_letter_code
_entity_poly.pdbx_strand_id
1 'polypeptide(L)' 'GKRSTPSIYLLPPPLEELSGSRPTLSLTCLVRGFYPESISVEWQKNQDPVDASSYETTPPMKE' A
#
# COMPACT_ATOMS: atom_id res chain seq x y z
N GLY A 1 15.78 -5.80 -18.02
CA GLY A 1 14.52 -6.57 -18.15
C GLY A 1 13.47 -5.76 -18.89
N LYS A 2 12.40 -6.40 -19.37
CA LYS A 2 11.24 -5.72 -19.98
C LYS A 2 10.45 -5.00 -18.88
N ARG A 3 10.10 -3.74 -19.10
CA ARG A 3 9.26 -2.98 -18.16
C ARG A 3 7.89 -3.62 -18.03
N SER A 4 7.40 -3.70 -16.80
CA SER A 4 6.11 -4.30 -16.48
C SER A 4 5.37 -3.38 -15.51
N THR A 5 4.11 -3.09 -15.81
CA THR A 5 3.24 -2.24 -14.99
C THR A 5 2.85 -2.97 -13.72
N PRO A 6 2.89 -2.32 -12.54
CA PRO A 6 2.45 -2.94 -11.30
C PRO A 6 0.97 -3.30 -11.35
N SER A 7 0.64 -4.46 -10.79
CA SER A 7 -0.71 -4.76 -10.33
C SER A 7 -0.85 -4.25 -8.90
N ILE A 8 -1.89 -3.47 -8.64
CA ILE A 8 -2.13 -2.80 -7.35
C ILE A 8 -3.43 -3.34 -6.76
N TYR A 9 -3.37 -3.77 -5.51
CA TYR A 9 -4.52 -4.25 -4.75
C TYR A 9 -4.61 -3.46 -3.45
N LEU A 10 -5.73 -2.74 -3.27
CA LEU A 10 -6.04 -2.06 -2.03
C LEU A 10 -6.88 -2.99 -1.15
N LEU A 11 -6.30 -3.44 -0.04
CA LEU A 11 -6.92 -4.36 0.89
C LEU A 11 -7.57 -3.58 2.04
N PRO A 12 -8.82 -3.91 2.41
CA PRO A 12 -9.51 -3.28 3.53
C PRO A 12 -8.88 -3.68 4.87
N PRO A 13 -9.26 -3.02 5.98
CA PRO A 13 -8.86 -3.45 7.29
C PRO A 13 -9.35 -4.89 7.54
N PRO A 14 -8.53 -5.75 8.18
CA PRO A 14 -8.95 -7.10 8.53
C PRO A 14 -10.14 -7.08 9.49
N LEU A 15 -10.97 -8.13 9.45
CA LEU A 15 -12.21 -8.19 10.22
C LEU A 15 -11.97 -8.10 11.74
N GLU A 16 -10.84 -8.63 12.20
CA GLU A 16 -10.39 -8.53 13.60
C GLU A 16 -10.13 -7.09 14.03
N GLU A 17 -9.71 -6.22 13.10
CA GLU A 17 -9.52 -4.79 13.36
C GLU A 17 -10.85 -4.04 13.37
N LEU A 18 -11.77 -4.41 12.48
CA LEU A 18 -13.12 -3.81 12.38
C LEU A 18 -14.04 -4.18 13.55
N SER A 19 -13.88 -5.40 14.08
CA SER A 19 -14.70 -5.93 15.17
C SER A 19 -14.15 -5.57 16.56
N GLY A 20 -12.88 -5.15 16.63
CA GLY A 20 -12.22 -4.72 17.86
C GLY A 20 -12.51 -3.26 18.22
N SER A 21 -12.24 -2.88 19.47
CA SER A 21 -12.30 -1.49 19.96
C SER A 21 -11.05 -0.67 19.58
N ARG A 22 -10.46 -0.92 18.41
CA ARG A 22 -9.24 -0.21 18.01
C ARG A 22 -9.59 1.22 17.56
N PRO A 23 -8.84 2.24 18.02
CA PRO A 23 -9.14 3.63 17.68
C PRO A 23 -8.81 3.99 16.23
N THR A 24 -8.03 3.14 15.54
CA THR A 24 -7.56 3.33 14.17
C THR A 24 -7.71 2.05 13.37
N LEU A 25 -7.87 2.20 12.05
CA LEU A 25 -7.97 1.11 11.09
C LEU A 25 -6.80 1.19 10.10
N SER A 26 -6.32 0.03 9.63
CA SER A 26 -5.24 -0.06 8.65
C SER A 26 -5.76 -0.37 7.25
N LEU A 27 -5.20 0.29 6.24
CA LEU A 27 -5.34 -0.09 4.83
C LEU A 27 -4.01 -0.64 4.34
N THR A 28 -4.04 -1.70 3.55
CA THR A 28 -2.83 -2.28 2.97
C THR A 28 -2.84 -2.15 1.45
N CYS A 29 -1.79 -1.56 0.88
CA CYS A 29 -1.59 -1.52 -0.57
C CYS A 29 -0.57 -2.60 -0.96
N LEU A 30 -1.03 -3.63 -1.69
CA LEU A 30 -0.17 -4.67 -2.24
C LEU A 30 0.18 -4.34 -3.70
N VAL A 31 1.48 -4.21 -3.97
CA VAL A 31 2.02 -3.91 -5.30
C VAL A 31 2.84 -5.10 -5.80
N ARG A 32 2.51 -5.68 -6.95
CA ARG A 32 3.20 -6.87 -7.51
C ARG A 32 3.35 -6.86 -9.02
N GLY A 33 4.24 -7.70 -9.55
CA GLY A 33 4.39 -7.92 -11.01
C GLY A 33 5.03 -6.75 -11.77
N PHE A 34 5.84 -5.93 -11.11
CA PHE A 34 6.45 -4.74 -11.72
C PHE A 34 7.94 -4.93 -12.02
N TYR A 35 8.45 -4.15 -12.98
CA TYR A 35 9.87 -4.02 -13.25
C TYR A 35 10.15 -2.65 -13.90
N PRO A 36 11.20 -1.91 -13.49
CA PRO A 36 12.24 -2.24 -12.50
C PRO A 36 11.75 -2.16 -11.05
N GLU A 37 12.58 -2.59 -10.09
CA GLU A 37 12.26 -2.57 -8.65
C GLU A 37 12.12 -1.14 -8.08
N SER A 38 12.68 -0.12 -8.74
CA SER A 38 12.61 1.28 -8.30
C SER A 38 11.23 1.91 -8.55
N ILE A 39 10.35 1.83 -7.56
CA ILE A 39 9.01 2.46 -7.57
C ILE A 39 8.82 3.35 -6.33
N SER A 40 7.88 4.30 -6.41
CA SER A 40 7.39 5.10 -5.27
C SER A 40 5.93 4.77 -4.97
N VAL A 41 5.53 4.87 -3.71
CA VAL A 41 4.15 4.69 -3.26
C VAL A 41 3.73 5.91 -2.44
N GLU A 42 2.61 6.49 -2.82
CA GLU A 42 2.02 7.67 -2.18
C GLU A 42 0.55 7.42 -1.91
N TRP A 43 0.09 7.82 -0.72
CA TRP A 43 -1.31 7.71 -0.33
C TRP A 43 -2.02 9.04 -0.51
N GLN A 44 -3.28 8.97 -0.91
CA GLN A 44 -4.17 10.14 -1.00
C GLN A 44 -5.48 9.82 -0.29
N LYS A 45 -6.01 10.81 0.42
CA LYS A 45 -7.33 10.76 1.05
C LYS A 45 -8.19 11.85 0.42
N ASN A 46 -9.27 11.45 -0.26
CA ASN A 46 -10.13 12.39 -0.98
C ASN A 46 -9.37 13.27 -2.00
N GLN A 47 -8.36 12.71 -2.68
CA GLN A 47 -7.46 13.40 -3.61
C GLN A 47 -6.41 14.31 -2.96
N ASP A 48 -6.47 14.50 -1.64
CA ASP A 48 -5.43 15.22 -0.90
C ASP A 48 -4.27 14.27 -0.55
N PRO A 49 -3.00 14.67 -0.77
CA PRO A 49 -1.84 13.88 -0.36
C PRO A 49 -1.84 13.64 1.14
N VAL A 50 -1.57 12.40 1.51
CA VAL A 50 -1.33 11.99 2.90
C VAL A 50 0.15 12.20 3.22
N ASP A 51 0.45 12.70 4.41
CA ASP A 51 1.83 12.93 4.85
C ASP A 51 2.62 11.62 4.86
N ALA A 52 3.82 11.61 4.29
CA ALA A 52 4.68 10.44 4.22
C ALA A 52 5.07 9.87 5.60
N SER A 53 5.00 10.67 6.67
CA SER A 53 5.20 10.22 8.05
C SER A 53 4.05 9.40 8.63
N SER A 54 2.90 9.33 7.93
CA SER A 54 1.70 8.65 8.39
C SER A 54 1.47 7.28 7.74
N TYR A 55 2.35 6.86 6.83
CA TYR A 55 2.31 5.53 6.24
C TYR A 55 3.72 4.96 6.06
N GLU A 56 3.80 3.64 6.13
CA GLU A 56 5.04 2.89 5.95
C GLU A 56 5.02 2.16 4.62
N THR A 57 6.19 2.02 4.00
CA THR A 57 6.38 1.24 2.77
C THR A 57 7.53 0.27 2.94
N THR A 58 7.41 -0.92 2.35
CA THR A 58 8.48 -1.91 2.38
C THR A 58 9.28 -1.86 1.08
N PRO A 59 10.58 -2.21 1.10
CA PRO A 59 11.31 -2.48 -0.12
C PRO A 59 10.62 -3.56 -0.96
N PRO A 60 10.71 -3.50 -2.30
CA PRO A 60 10.31 -4.60 -3.18
C PRO A 60 10.97 -5.91 -2.76
N MET A 61 10.17 -6.97 -2.69
CA MET A 61 10.66 -8.33 -2.51
C MET A 61 10.55 -9.08 -3.84
N LYS A 62 11.53 -9.94 -4.13
CA LYS A 62 11.41 -10.85 -5.26
C LYS A 62 10.30 -11.85 -4.95
N GLU A 63 9.38 -12.03 -5.90
CA GLU A 63 8.41 -13.13 -5.87
C GLU A 63 9.12 -14.49 -5.96
#